data_AF-A0AA38U2U7-F1
#
_entry.id   AF-A0AA38U2U7-F1
#
_cell.length_a   1.000
_cell.length_b   1.000
_cell.length_c   1.000
_cell.angle_alpha   90.00
_cell.angle_beta   90.00
_cell.angle_gamma   90.00
#
_symmetry.space_group_name_H-M   'P 1'
#
loop_
_entity.id
_entity.type
_entity.pdbx_description
1 polymer ?
#
loop_
_entity_poly.entity_id
_entity_poly.type
_entity_poly.pdbx_seq_one_letter_code
_entity_poly.pdbx_strand_id
1 'polypeptide(L)'
;YQLQQQQNAESAIERCESRLARVECLTEWKKENEAIKEQNKVKKVDFENALAAWEEEKMKAKAEKRKPGWNKPKWREDFKPEKLKPRPKKVAEGDDDSESSEESGDEPAD
;
A
#
# COMPACT_ATOMS: atom_id res chain seq x y z
N TYR A 1 -46.46 17.94 6.85
CA TYR A 1 -45.31 18.83 7.11
C TYR A 1 -44.38 18.26 8.20
N GLN A 2 -44.87 17.94 9.41
CA GLN A 2 -44.03 17.36 10.48
C GLN A 2 -43.40 15.99 10.13
N LEU A 3 -44.16 15.08 9.51
CA LEU A 3 -43.64 13.76 9.10
C LEU A 3 -42.48 13.86 8.09
N GLN A 4 -42.56 14.81 7.16
CA GLN A 4 -41.51 15.04 6.18
C GLN A 4 -40.24 15.63 6.81
N GLN A 5 -40.39 16.48 7.83
CA GLN A 5 -39.24 16.98 8.59
C GLN A 5 -38.55 15.88 9.39
N GLN A 6 -39.32 14.95 9.97
CA GLN A 6 -38.77 13.78 10.67
C GLN A 6 -37.98 12.87 9.72
N GLN A 7 -38.56 12.52 8.57
CA GLN A 7 -37.88 11.71 7.54
C GLN A 7 -36.59 12.37 7.01
N ASN A 8 -36.59 13.70 6.83
CA ASN A 8 -35.40 14.43 6.42
C ASN A 8 -34.31 14.43 7.50
N ALA A 9 -34.68 14.49 8.78
CA ALA A 9 -33.75 14.43 9.89
C ALA A 9 -33.13 13.02 10.04
N GLU A 10 -33.96 11.97 9.95
CA GLU A 10 -33.50 10.57 10.01
C GLU A 10 -32.52 10.26 8.88
N SER A 11 -32.86 10.60 7.63
CA SER A 11 -31.94 10.42 6.49
C SER A 11 -30.67 11.27 6.60
N ALA A 12 -30.69 12.42 7.27
CA ALA A 12 -29.49 13.19 7.55
C ALA A 12 -28.58 12.48 8.57
N ILE A 13 -29.16 11.88 9.61
CA ILE A 13 -28.43 11.10 10.62
C ILE A 13 -27.79 9.86 9.97
N GLU A 14 -28.54 9.10 9.19
CA GLU A 14 -28.02 7.90 8.48
C GLU A 14 -26.87 8.25 7.53
N ARG A 15 -26.97 9.38 6.81
CA ARG A 15 -25.87 9.86 5.96
C ARG A 15 -24.65 10.27 6.77
N CYS A 16 -24.82 10.88 7.94
CA CYS A 16 -23.71 11.21 8.83
C CYS A 16 -23.01 9.96 9.36
N GLU A 17 -23.78 8.98 9.84
CA GLU A 17 -23.24 7.70 10.33
C GLU A 17 -22.50 6.94 9.23
N SER A 18 -23.07 6.88 8.02
CA SER A 18 -22.44 6.25 6.85
C SER A 18 -21.13 6.93 6.46
N ARG A 19 -21.05 8.26 6.56
CA ARG A 19 -19.80 9.01 6.33
C ARG A 19 -18.76 8.69 7.39
N LEU A 20 -19.14 8.64 8.66
CA LEU A 20 -18.22 8.31 9.76
C LEU A 20 -17.67 6.89 9.62
N ALA A 21 -18.53 5.90 9.41
CA ALA A 21 -18.14 4.51 9.19
C ALA A 21 -17.17 4.37 8.00
N ARG A 22 -17.42 5.12 6.91
CA ARG A 22 -16.53 5.13 5.75
C ARG A 22 -15.18 5.78 6.05
N VAL A 23 -15.17 6.88 6.81
CA VAL A 23 -13.91 7.52 7.23
C VAL A 23 -13.12 6.55 8.10
N GLU A 24 -13.73 5.91 9.09
CA GLU A 24 -13.09 4.92 9.95
C GLU A 24 -12.47 3.78 9.13
N CYS A 25 -13.25 3.16 8.24
CA CYS A 25 -12.78 2.10 7.36
C CYS A 25 -11.58 2.54 6.49
N LEU A 26 -11.61 3.77 5.95
CA LEU A 26 -10.48 4.30 5.17
C LEU A 26 -9.26 4.58 6.05
N THR A 27 -9.45 5.05 7.29
CA THR A 27 -8.33 5.29 8.21
C THR A 27 -7.64 4.00 8.63
N GLU A 28 -8.40 2.96 8.92
CA GLU A 28 -7.85 1.63 9.23
C GLU A 28 -7.11 1.05 8.04
N TRP A 29 -7.72 1.09 6.85
CA TRP A 29 -7.08 0.64 5.62
C TRP A 29 -5.75 1.35 5.35
N LYS A 30 -5.69 2.67 5.58
CA LYS A 30 -4.44 3.44 5.43
C LYS A 30 -3.37 2.96 6.42
N LYS A 31 -3.72 2.84 7.71
CA LYS A 31 -2.80 2.38 8.76
C LYS A 31 -2.23 1.00 8.46
N GLU A 32 -3.07 0.06 8.05
CA GLU A 32 -2.61 -1.29 7.69
C GLU A 32 -1.65 -1.27 6.50
N ASN A 33 -1.96 -0.49 5.46
CA ASN A 33 -1.09 -0.39 4.30
C ASN A 33 0.22 0.34 4.61
N GLU A 34 0.22 1.32 5.51
CA GLU A 34 1.44 1.94 6.01
C GLU A 34 2.32 0.95 6.75
N ALA A 35 1.75 0.12 7.63
CA ALA A 35 2.48 -0.95 8.31
C ALA A 35 3.10 -1.95 7.31
N ILE A 36 2.34 -2.36 6.28
CA ILE A 36 2.85 -3.25 5.22
C ILE A 36 4.01 -2.59 4.47
N LYS A 37 3.90 -1.29 4.14
CA LYS A 37 5.00 -0.54 3.49
C LYS A 37 6.24 -0.53 4.36
N GLU A 38 6.10 -0.28 5.65
CA GLU A 38 7.23 -0.21 6.58
C GLU A 38 7.94 -1.57 6.71
N GLN A 39 7.18 -2.66 6.85
CA GLN A 39 7.75 -4.01 6.83
C GLN A 39 8.45 -4.33 5.51
N ASN A 40 7.86 -3.93 4.39
CA ASN A 40 8.47 -4.13 3.08
C ASN A 40 9.75 -3.30 2.89
N LYS A 41 9.86 -2.11 3.51
CA LYS A 41 11.10 -1.33 3.51
C LYS A 41 12.21 -2.08 4.25
N VAL A 42 11.92 -2.64 5.42
CA VAL A 42 12.90 -3.46 6.18
C VAL A 42 13.37 -4.64 5.33
N LYS A 43 12.43 -5.40 4.77
CA LYS A 43 12.77 -6.51 3.86
C LYS A 43 13.61 -6.05 2.67
N LYS A 44 13.34 -4.86 2.12
CA LYS A 44 14.08 -4.31 0.97
C LYS A 44 15.54 -4.05 1.34
N VAL A 45 15.78 -3.47 2.52
CA VAL A 45 17.14 -3.28 3.04
C VAL A 45 17.85 -4.62 3.20
N ASP A 46 17.18 -5.64 3.75
CA ASP A 46 17.77 -6.98 3.89
C ASP A 46 18.10 -7.61 2.52
N PHE A 47 17.25 -7.40 1.52
CA PHE A 47 17.48 -7.86 0.15
C PHE A 47 18.67 -7.14 -0.51
N GLU A 48 18.79 -5.83 -0.33
CA GLU A 48 19.92 -5.04 -0.83
C GLU A 48 21.24 -5.50 -0.16
N ASN A 49 21.22 -5.75 1.14
CA ASN A 49 22.37 -6.30 1.87
C ASN A 49 22.76 -7.69 1.35
N ALA A 50 21.78 -8.57 1.14
CA ALA A 50 22.03 -9.91 0.58
C ALA A 50 22.57 -9.84 -0.86
N LEU A 51 22.07 -8.90 -1.67
CA LEU A 51 22.59 -8.66 -3.01
C LEU A 51 24.04 -8.20 -2.97
N ALA A 52 24.38 -7.24 -2.11
CA ALA A 52 25.75 -6.76 -1.96
C ALA A 52 26.71 -7.90 -1.56
N ALA A 53 26.34 -8.71 -0.56
CA ALA A 53 27.12 -9.87 -0.15
C ALA A 53 27.31 -10.89 -1.28
N TRP A 54 26.26 -11.13 -2.08
CA TRP A 54 26.35 -12.01 -3.24
C TRP A 54 27.27 -11.44 -4.33
N GLU A 55 27.24 -10.13 -4.57
CA GLU A 55 28.11 -9.48 -5.54
C GLU A 55 29.58 -9.52 -5.13
N GLU A 56 29.88 -9.27 -3.86
CA GLU A 56 31.23 -9.43 -3.29
C GLU A 56 31.74 -10.86 -3.46
N GLU A 57 30.92 -11.86 -3.11
CA GLU A 57 31.30 -13.26 -3.30
C GLU A 57 31.50 -13.58 -4.78
N LYS A 58 30.62 -13.10 -5.66
CA LYS A 58 30.76 -13.32 -7.10
C LYS A 58 32.07 -12.76 -7.64
N MET A 59 32.48 -11.59 -7.17
CA MET A 59 33.75 -10.97 -7.56
C MET A 59 34.94 -11.81 -7.05
N LYS A 60 34.88 -12.28 -5.81
CA LYS A 60 35.89 -13.18 -5.23
C LYS A 60 35.98 -14.51 -5.98
N ALA A 61 34.84 -15.16 -6.21
CA ALA A 61 34.75 -16.42 -6.95
C ALA A 61 35.29 -16.26 -8.37
N LYS A 62 34.98 -15.15 -9.05
CA LYS A 62 35.54 -14.83 -10.36
C LYS A 62 37.06 -14.70 -10.33
N ALA A 63 37.63 -14.03 -9.32
CA ALA A 63 39.07 -13.91 -9.15
C ALA A 63 39.74 -15.28 -8.92
N GLU A 64 39.08 -16.17 -8.17
CA GLU A 64 39.54 -17.54 -7.93
C GLU A 64 39.21 -18.53 -9.07
N LYS A 65 38.60 -18.05 -10.18
CA LYS A 65 38.12 -18.88 -11.30
C LYS A 65 37.16 -20.00 -10.86
N ARG A 66 36.36 -19.73 -9.82
CA ARG A 66 35.31 -20.61 -9.31
C ARG A 66 33.93 -20.00 -9.52
N LYS A 67 32.90 -20.81 -9.31
CA LYS A 67 31.52 -20.33 -9.23
C LYS A 67 31.24 -19.83 -7.81
N PRO A 68 30.35 -18.83 -7.64
CA PRO A 68 29.81 -18.49 -6.33
C PRO A 68 29.19 -19.73 -5.68
N GLY A 69 29.38 -19.86 -4.37
CA GLY A 69 28.85 -20.95 -3.55
C GLY A 69 27.35 -20.85 -3.31
N TRP A 70 26.75 -19.66 -3.45
CA TRP A 70 25.31 -19.46 -3.34
C TRP A 70 24.67 -18.71 -4.53
N ASN A 71 23.36 -18.89 -4.66
CA ASN A 71 22.57 -18.29 -5.73
C ASN A 71 22.32 -16.80 -5.47
N LYS A 72 22.07 -16.05 -6.56
CA LYS A 72 21.67 -14.64 -6.46
C LYS A 72 20.34 -14.54 -5.72
N PRO A 73 20.23 -13.71 -4.67
CA PRO A 73 18.96 -13.50 -3.99
C PRO A 73 17.94 -12.86 -4.94
N LYS A 74 16.67 -13.22 -4.75
CA LYS A 74 15.53 -12.77 -5.55
C LYS A 74 14.44 -12.19 -4.65
N TRP A 75 14.11 -10.93 -4.89
CA TRP A 75 13.15 -10.17 -4.09
C TRP A 75 11.80 -10.88 -3.87
N ARG A 76 11.18 -11.37 -4.95
CA ARG A 76 9.83 -11.96 -4.90
C ARG A 76 9.81 -13.39 -4.34
N GLU A 77 10.92 -14.12 -4.44
CA GLU A 77 10.98 -15.55 -4.05
C GLU A 77 11.51 -15.70 -2.61
N ASP A 78 12.60 -15.01 -2.28
CA ASP A 78 13.31 -15.21 -1.01
C ASP A 78 12.76 -14.31 0.11
N PHE A 79 12.36 -13.08 -0.22
CA PHE A 79 11.94 -12.07 0.79
C PHE A 79 10.42 -11.89 0.87
N LYS A 80 9.67 -12.38 -0.12
CA LYS A 80 8.20 -12.43 -0.16
C LYS A 80 7.56 -11.14 0.41
N PRO A 81 7.72 -10.00 -0.28
CA PRO A 81 7.11 -8.75 0.17
C PRO A 81 5.59 -8.89 0.25
N GLU A 82 5.01 -8.31 1.28
CA GLU A 82 3.58 -8.37 1.49
C GLU A 82 2.88 -7.41 0.52
N LYS A 83 1.72 -7.83 0.00
CA LYS A 83 0.94 -7.02 -0.94
C LYS A 83 0.06 -6.05 -0.17
N LEU A 84 -0.05 -4.83 -0.68
CA LEU A 84 -1.01 -3.86 -0.14
C LEU A 84 -2.43 -4.39 -0.24
N LYS A 85 -3.24 -4.12 0.78
CA LYS A 85 -4.66 -4.45 0.79
C LYS A 85 -5.40 -3.56 -0.21
N PRO A 86 -6.37 -4.10 -0.97
CA PRO A 86 -7.16 -3.31 -1.90
C PRO A 86 -7.96 -2.24 -1.14
N ARG A 87 -8.15 -1.08 -1.76
CA ARG A 87 -8.94 0.00 -1.17
C ARG A 87 -10.40 -0.44 -0.99
N PRO A 88 -11.02 -0.20 0.18
CA PRO A 88 -12.45 -0.43 0.38
C PRO A 88 -13.27 0.32 -0.69
N LYS A 89 -14.23 -0.37 -1.31
CA LYS A 89 -15.11 0.23 -2.32
C LYS A 89 -16.07 1.22 -1.65
N LYS A 90 -16.44 2.30 -2.34
CA LYS A 90 -17.60 3.11 -1.94
C LYS A 90 -18.84 2.22 -2.11
N VAL A 91 -19.64 2.05 -1.07
CA VAL A 91 -20.98 1.47 -1.21
C VAL A 91 -21.78 2.48 -2.02
N ALA A 92 -22.21 2.10 -3.22
CA ALA A 92 -22.94 2.98 -4.12
C ALA A 92 -24.38 3.10 -3.62
N GLU A 93 -24.62 4.05 -2.71
CA GLU A 93 -25.96 4.60 -2.51
C GLU A 93 -26.03 5.90 -3.31
N GLY A 94 -26.60 5.81 -4.52
CA GLY A 94 -27.11 6.95 -5.30
C GLY A 94 -26.09 8.03 -5.72
N ASP A 95 -25.80 8.10 -7.01
CA ASP A 95 -25.49 9.31 -7.79
C ASP A 95 -24.99 10.53 -7.00
N ASP A 96 -23.66 10.68 -6.87
CA ASP A 96 -23.03 12.00 -6.68
C ASP A 96 -21.67 11.96 -7.38
N ASP A 97 -21.70 12.51 -8.60
CA ASP A 97 -20.57 12.85 -9.43
C ASP A 97 -19.63 13.77 -8.63
N SER A 98 -18.50 13.22 -8.22
CA SER A 98 -17.41 14.02 -7.66
C SER A 98 -16.11 13.42 -8.17
N GLU A 99 -15.86 13.68 -9.45
CA GLU A 99 -14.52 13.80 -9.99
C GLU A 99 -13.75 14.86 -9.19
N SER A 100 -12.66 14.46 -8.56
CA SER A 100 -11.59 15.43 -8.24
C SER A 100 -10.26 14.70 -8.12
N SER A 101 -9.65 14.53 -9.29
CA SER A 101 -8.23 14.71 -9.61
C SER A 101 -7.20 14.34 -8.54
N GLU A 102 -6.63 13.14 -8.67
CA GLU A 102 -5.28 12.84 -8.17
C GLU A 102 -4.25 13.16 -9.27
N GLU A 103 -3.96 14.45 -9.46
CA GLU A 103 -2.82 14.91 -10.27
C GLU A 103 -1.88 15.71 -9.37
N SER A 104 -0.72 15.13 -9.07
CA SER A 104 0.58 15.81 -9.00
C SER A 104 1.65 14.77 -8.65
N GLY A 105 2.00 13.97 -9.65
CA GLY A 105 3.36 13.47 -9.76
C GLY A 105 4.19 14.59 -10.37
N ASP A 106 4.90 15.34 -9.53
CA ASP A 106 5.99 16.18 -9.98
C ASP A 106 7.28 15.60 -9.40
N GLU A 107 7.88 14.76 -10.21
CA GLU A 107 9.26 14.30 -10.11
C GLU A 107 10.08 15.24 -10.99
N PRO A 108 11.04 15.99 -10.43
CA PRO A 108 12.18 16.39 -11.22
C PRO A 108 13.41 15.56 -10.83
N ALA A 109 13.79 14.68 -11.76
CA ALA A 109 15.15 14.21 -11.95
C ALA A 109 15.95 15.32 -12.65
N ASP A 110 16.98 15.86 -11.99
CA ASP A 110 18.42 15.64 -12.26
C ASP A 110 19.26 16.49 -11.29
#